data_AF-A0A965G4Q4-F1
#
_entry.id   AF-A0A965G4Q4-F1
#
_cell.length_a   1.000
_cell.length_b   1.000
_cell.length_c   1.000
_cell.angle_alpha   90.00
_cell.angle_beta   90.00
_cell.angle_gamma   90.00
#
_symmetry.space_group_name_H-M   'P 1'
#
loop_
_entity.id
_entity.type
_entity.pdbx_description
1 polymer ?
#
loop_
_entity_poly.entity_id
_entity_poly.type
_entity_poly.pdbx_seq_one_letter_code
_entity_poly.pdbx_strand_id
1 'polypeptide(L)'
;RVEEGMKTKTAPAVLLEEPDLVERSVRDFLTEEVDEVVVDNEEAEKRVRDLVGLISQRSLRKVKRHLAAEPLFEAYGVNRQIENALRRQVWLKSGASLVIDETEALVSIDVNTGKTRGGKDHDDTIRKTNLEAAEEIARQLRLRNLGGLIVIDFIDMRSRRDQAAVYEKFKDCLRRDRARTHTLPISALGLLEMTRQRVQESIRRSVYMECPSCRGKGMVKSYETMSVEIQREISRVLRKHPEVHEIKVVVHPGVLHRLRTEDDELLVELQRRCAGQFSFKTDPGANIEDFKILNAATDQPLE
;
A
#
# COMPACT_ATOMS: atom_id res chain seq x y z
N ARG A 1 -23.69 -22.42 -24.15
CA ARG A 1 -24.15 -21.97 -22.80
C ARG A 1 -24.98 -20.69 -22.88
N VAL A 2 -24.44 -19.54 -23.28
CA VAL A 2 -25.20 -18.27 -23.32
C VAL A 2 -26.35 -18.30 -24.35
N GLU A 3 -26.06 -18.63 -25.61
CA GLU A 3 -27.07 -18.67 -26.70
C GLU A 3 -28.21 -19.67 -26.42
N GLU A 4 -27.88 -20.79 -25.78
CA GLU A 4 -28.85 -21.81 -25.39
C GLU A 4 -29.71 -21.36 -24.20
N GLY A 5 -29.10 -20.69 -23.21
CA GLY A 5 -29.81 -20.09 -22.10
C GLY A 5 -30.79 -19.00 -22.55
N MET A 6 -30.46 -18.21 -23.58
CA MET A 6 -31.35 -17.19 -24.13
C MET A 6 -32.64 -17.77 -24.73
N LYS A 7 -32.57 -19.00 -25.26
CA LYS A 7 -33.73 -19.68 -25.87
C LYS A 7 -34.56 -20.46 -24.85
N THR A 8 -33.95 -20.90 -23.75
CA THR A 8 -34.54 -21.88 -22.83
C THR A 8 -34.95 -21.30 -21.48
N LYS A 9 -34.31 -20.21 -21.02
CA LYS A 9 -34.61 -19.59 -19.72
C LYS A 9 -35.56 -18.41 -19.87
N THR A 10 -36.58 -18.35 -19.03
CA THR A 10 -37.50 -17.22 -18.90
C THR A 10 -36.84 -16.09 -18.12
N ALA A 11 -36.96 -14.85 -18.59
CA ALA A 11 -36.34 -13.69 -17.96
C ALA A 11 -37.07 -13.28 -16.66
N PRO A 12 -36.35 -12.71 -15.66
CA PRO A 12 -34.89 -12.49 -15.62
C PRO A 12 -34.12 -13.76 -15.19
N ALA A 13 -33.08 -14.13 -15.94
CA ALA A 13 -32.23 -15.29 -15.64
C ALA A 13 -30.75 -15.03 -15.92
N VAL A 14 -29.87 -15.59 -15.07
CA VAL A 14 -28.43 -15.56 -15.28
C VAL A 14 -28.05 -16.51 -16.42
N LEU A 15 -27.44 -15.95 -17.46
CA LEU A 15 -26.97 -16.68 -18.65
C LEU A 15 -25.48 -17.01 -18.59
N LEU A 16 -24.71 -16.12 -17.96
CA LEU A 16 -23.28 -16.25 -17.72
C LEU A 16 -22.99 -15.64 -16.35
N GLU A 17 -22.31 -16.41 -15.52
CA GLU A 17 -21.74 -15.95 -14.27
C GLU A 17 -20.23 -15.78 -14.49
N GLU A 18 -19.65 -14.71 -13.93
CA GLU A 18 -18.20 -14.58 -14.01
C GLU A 18 -17.55 -15.70 -13.22
N PRO A 19 -16.47 -16.32 -13.76
CA PRO A 19 -15.80 -17.40 -13.07
C PRO A 19 -15.27 -16.90 -11.72
N ASP A 20 -15.50 -17.70 -10.69
CA ASP A 20 -15.05 -17.39 -9.34
C ASP A 20 -13.52 -17.50 -9.22
N LEU A 21 -12.97 -17.33 -8.00
CA LEU A 21 -11.53 -17.40 -7.79
C LEU A 21 -10.95 -18.77 -8.19
N VAL A 22 -11.66 -19.86 -7.94
CA VAL A 22 -11.18 -21.22 -8.24
C VAL A 22 -11.12 -21.43 -9.75
N GLU A 23 -12.20 -21.09 -10.45
CA GLU A 23 -12.28 -21.20 -11.91
C GLU A 23 -11.23 -20.32 -12.61
N ARG A 24 -11.07 -19.06 -12.16
CA ARG A 24 -10.02 -18.18 -12.69
C ARG A 24 -8.63 -18.72 -12.40
N SER A 25 -8.41 -19.26 -11.20
CA SER A 25 -7.10 -19.82 -10.82
C SER A 25 -6.72 -21.00 -11.71
N VAL A 26 -7.65 -21.92 -11.95
CA VAL A 26 -7.42 -23.06 -12.85
C VAL A 26 -7.22 -22.58 -14.29
N ARG A 27 -8.12 -21.74 -14.81
CA ARG A 27 -8.05 -21.25 -16.20
C ARG A 27 -6.76 -20.50 -16.48
N ASP A 28 -6.34 -19.64 -15.55
CA ASP A 28 -5.24 -18.73 -15.82
C ASP A 28 -3.89 -19.37 -15.44
N PHE A 29 -3.79 -20.13 -14.33
CA PHE A 29 -2.51 -20.62 -13.80
C PHE A 29 -2.20 -22.10 -14.07
N LEU A 30 -3.15 -22.93 -14.49
CA LEU A 30 -2.85 -24.32 -14.78
C LEU A 30 -2.14 -24.45 -16.13
N THR A 31 -0.81 -24.49 -16.10
CA THR A 31 0.04 -24.73 -17.28
C THR A 31 0.67 -26.13 -17.22
N GLU A 32 1.35 -26.53 -18.30
CA GLU A 32 2.08 -27.80 -18.31
C GLU A 32 3.22 -27.83 -17.29
N GLU A 33 3.84 -26.67 -17.02
CA GLU A 33 4.93 -26.47 -16.05
C GLU A 33 4.49 -26.60 -14.57
N VAL A 34 3.18 -26.58 -14.28
CA VAL A 34 2.68 -26.76 -12.92
C VAL A 34 2.79 -28.23 -12.54
N ASP A 35 3.59 -28.58 -11.54
CA ASP A 35 3.70 -29.97 -11.09
C ASP A 35 2.47 -30.43 -10.31
N GLU A 36 2.00 -29.60 -9.37
CA GLU A 36 0.95 -29.96 -8.41
C GLU A 36 0.02 -28.78 -8.11
N VAL A 37 -1.27 -29.09 -7.90
CA VAL A 37 -2.31 -28.17 -7.43
C VAL A 37 -2.80 -28.70 -6.09
N VAL A 38 -2.46 -28.00 -5.01
CA VAL A 38 -2.73 -28.45 -3.64
C VAL A 38 -3.92 -27.68 -3.06
N VAL A 39 -4.89 -28.40 -2.49
CA VAL A 39 -6.13 -27.83 -1.94
C VAL A 39 -6.37 -28.39 -0.53
N ASP A 40 -6.70 -27.56 0.44
CA ASP A 40 -6.92 -27.95 1.85
C ASP A 40 -8.40 -28.17 2.20
N ASN A 41 -9.33 -27.76 1.34
CA ASN A 41 -10.78 -27.93 1.51
C ASN A 41 -11.35 -28.99 0.53
N GLU A 42 -12.22 -29.86 1.05
CA GLU A 42 -12.81 -30.97 0.29
C GLU A 42 -13.76 -30.54 -0.82
N GLU A 43 -14.63 -29.56 -0.55
CA GLU A 43 -15.56 -29.03 -1.53
C GLU A 43 -14.78 -28.33 -2.66
N ALA A 44 -13.75 -27.56 -2.29
CA ALA A 44 -12.85 -26.93 -3.25
C ALA A 44 -12.08 -27.96 -4.08
N GLU A 45 -11.58 -29.05 -3.49
CA GLU A 45 -10.88 -30.12 -4.23
C GLU A 45 -11.78 -30.74 -5.30
N LYS A 46 -13.03 -31.07 -4.93
CA LYS A 46 -14.01 -31.64 -5.87
C LYS A 46 -14.27 -30.67 -7.02
N ARG A 47 -14.52 -29.39 -6.70
CA ARG A 47 -14.73 -28.34 -7.71
C ARG A 47 -13.53 -28.17 -8.63
N VAL A 48 -12.31 -28.13 -8.08
CA VAL A 48 -11.07 -28.06 -8.88
C VAL A 48 -10.94 -29.26 -9.79
N ARG A 49 -11.19 -30.49 -9.29
CA ARG A 49 -11.14 -31.69 -10.14
C ARG A 49 -12.16 -31.65 -11.27
N ASP A 50 -13.39 -31.24 -11.00
CA ASP A 50 -14.42 -31.13 -12.03
C ASP A 50 -13.99 -30.15 -13.14
N LEU A 51 -13.46 -28.98 -12.76
CA LEU A 51 -12.97 -27.96 -13.70
C LEU A 51 -11.74 -28.42 -14.49
N VAL A 52 -10.76 -29.02 -13.81
CA VAL A 52 -9.56 -29.54 -14.45
C VAL A 52 -9.91 -30.69 -15.39
N GLY A 53 -10.87 -31.54 -15.03
CA GLY A 53 -11.32 -32.65 -15.86
C GLY A 53 -11.98 -32.22 -17.18
N LEU A 54 -12.63 -31.05 -17.19
CA LEU A 54 -13.19 -30.44 -18.40
C LEU A 54 -12.10 -29.91 -19.35
N ILE A 55 -10.94 -29.51 -18.81
CA ILE A 55 -9.82 -28.94 -19.60
C ILE A 55 -8.84 -30.04 -20.03
N SER A 56 -8.38 -30.87 -19.10
CA SER A 56 -7.40 -31.92 -19.34
C SER A 56 -7.48 -33.03 -18.29
N GLN A 57 -7.85 -34.23 -18.75
CA GLN A 57 -7.86 -35.44 -17.93
C GLN A 57 -6.48 -35.82 -17.38
N ARG A 58 -5.39 -35.47 -18.08
CA ARG A 58 -4.02 -35.73 -17.60
C ARG A 58 -3.67 -34.89 -16.38
N SER A 59 -4.17 -33.65 -16.34
CA SER A 59 -3.91 -32.70 -15.25
C SER A 59 -4.65 -33.05 -13.96
N LEU A 60 -5.66 -33.93 -13.99
CA LEU A 60 -6.37 -34.40 -12.79
C LEU A 60 -5.43 -35.02 -11.75
N ARG A 61 -4.37 -35.71 -12.22
CA ARG A 61 -3.37 -36.33 -11.34
C ARG A 61 -2.53 -35.32 -10.57
N LYS A 62 -2.50 -34.06 -11.03
CA LYS A 62 -1.79 -32.96 -10.36
C LYS A 62 -2.57 -32.42 -9.15
N VAL A 63 -3.88 -32.69 -9.05
CA VAL A 63 -4.74 -32.17 -7.98
C VAL A 63 -4.65 -33.06 -6.74
N LYS A 64 -4.06 -32.52 -5.67
CA LYS A 64 -3.84 -33.20 -4.39
C LYS A 64 -4.53 -32.48 -3.24
N ARG A 65 -5.04 -33.25 -2.28
CA ARG A 65 -5.57 -32.72 -1.01
C ARG A 65 -4.46 -32.58 0.02
N HIS A 66 -4.38 -31.42 0.65
CA HIS A 66 -3.56 -31.22 1.84
C HIS A 66 -4.31 -31.74 3.07
N LEU A 67 -3.73 -32.74 3.73
CA LEU A 67 -4.34 -33.42 4.89
C LEU A 67 -3.53 -33.22 6.18
N ALA A 68 -2.39 -32.54 6.10
CA ALA A 68 -1.57 -32.29 7.28
C ALA A 68 -2.28 -31.29 8.22
N ALA A 69 -2.01 -31.43 9.53
CA ALA A 69 -2.58 -30.53 10.52
C ALA A 69 -2.01 -29.10 10.42
N GLU A 70 -0.78 -28.96 9.94
CA GLU A 70 -0.17 -27.66 9.63
C GLU A 70 -0.90 -26.97 8.47
N PRO A 71 -1.27 -25.67 8.57
CA PRO A 71 -1.93 -24.95 7.49
C PRO A 71 -1.16 -24.98 6.17
N LEU A 72 -1.87 -25.09 5.05
CA LEU A 72 -1.28 -25.25 3.71
C LEU A 72 -0.22 -24.19 3.38
N PHE A 73 -0.51 -22.91 3.62
CA PHE A 73 0.43 -21.83 3.31
C PHE A 73 1.63 -21.78 4.25
N GLU A 74 1.52 -22.34 5.46
CA GLU A 74 2.64 -22.45 6.40
C GLU A 74 3.58 -23.57 5.99
N ALA A 75 3.03 -24.75 5.69
CA ALA A 75 3.78 -25.92 5.23
C ALA A 75 4.63 -25.62 3.96
N TYR A 76 4.15 -24.75 3.07
CA TYR A 76 4.86 -24.34 1.85
C TYR A 76 5.61 -23.00 1.99
N GLY A 77 5.63 -22.37 3.18
CA GLY A 77 6.32 -21.11 3.42
C GLY A 77 5.76 -19.91 2.64
N VAL A 78 4.52 -19.99 2.17
CA VAL A 78 3.82 -18.95 1.39
C VAL A 78 3.42 -17.78 2.28
N ASN A 79 3.00 -18.02 3.54
CA ASN A 79 2.61 -16.96 4.48
C ASN A 79 3.70 -15.89 4.63
N ARG A 80 4.97 -16.32 4.80
CA ARG A 80 6.11 -15.39 4.89
C ARG A 80 6.27 -14.55 3.62
N GLN A 81 5.98 -15.11 2.45
CA GLN A 81 6.03 -14.37 1.19
C GLN A 81 4.89 -13.36 1.05
N ILE A 82 3.68 -13.72 1.49
CA ILE A 82 2.52 -12.82 1.52
C ILE A 82 2.82 -11.63 2.43
N GLU A 83 3.28 -11.86 3.66
CA GLU A 83 3.65 -10.78 4.58
C GLU A 83 4.73 -9.88 3.99
N ASN A 84 5.77 -10.46 3.37
CA ASN A 84 6.81 -9.69 2.71
C ASN A 84 6.29 -8.87 1.52
N ALA A 85 5.30 -9.38 0.78
CA ALA A 85 4.64 -8.64 -0.30
C ALA A 85 3.76 -7.49 0.21
N LEU A 86 3.37 -7.46 1.48
CA LEU A 86 2.62 -6.34 2.07
C LEU A 86 3.53 -5.26 2.68
N ARG A 87 4.81 -5.58 2.96
CA ARG A 87 5.75 -4.61 3.54
C ARG A 87 6.12 -3.51 2.55
N ARG A 88 6.32 -2.29 3.04
CA ARG A 88 6.87 -1.18 2.24
C ARG A 88 8.28 -1.49 1.74
N GLN A 89 9.11 -2.15 2.56
CA GLN A 89 10.50 -2.48 2.24
C GLN A 89 10.65 -4.00 2.01
N VAL A 90 11.33 -4.37 0.92
CA VAL A 90 11.61 -5.77 0.54
C VAL A 90 13.12 -5.98 0.48
N TRP A 91 13.63 -6.97 1.20
CA TRP A 91 15.06 -7.30 1.21
C TRP A 91 15.44 -8.20 0.04
N LEU A 92 16.56 -7.87 -0.61
CA LEU A 92 17.22 -8.66 -1.63
C LEU A 92 18.21 -9.64 -1.00
N LYS A 93 18.59 -10.70 -1.71
CA LYS A 93 19.54 -11.72 -1.23
C LYS A 93 20.94 -11.13 -1.04
N SER A 94 21.29 -10.12 -1.83
CA SER A 94 22.54 -9.35 -1.67
C SER A 94 22.59 -8.46 -0.41
N GLY A 95 21.49 -8.32 0.33
CA GLY A 95 21.38 -7.42 1.48
C GLY A 95 20.99 -5.98 1.12
N ALA A 96 20.82 -5.69 -0.17
CA ALA A 96 20.12 -4.51 -0.66
C ALA A 96 18.62 -4.59 -0.34
N SER A 97 17.88 -3.48 -0.54
CA SER A 97 16.43 -3.47 -0.34
C SER A 97 15.70 -2.57 -1.31
N LEU A 98 14.51 -2.99 -1.70
CA LEU A 98 13.55 -2.19 -2.46
C LEU A 98 12.63 -1.45 -1.50
N VAL A 99 12.33 -0.20 -1.80
CA VAL A 99 11.28 0.60 -1.13
C VAL A 99 10.19 0.88 -2.14
N ILE A 100 8.97 0.43 -1.86
CA ILE A 100 7.82 0.52 -2.77
C ILE A 100 6.78 1.47 -2.18
N ASP A 101 6.53 2.59 -2.85
CA ASP A 101 5.56 3.59 -2.46
C ASP A 101 4.45 3.72 -3.50
N GLU A 102 3.23 3.39 -3.09
CA GLU A 102 2.02 3.60 -3.88
C GLU A 102 1.46 5.00 -3.57
N THR A 103 1.46 5.88 -4.57
CA THR A 103 0.84 7.21 -4.47
C THR A 103 -0.52 7.22 -5.18
N GLU A 104 -1.14 8.39 -5.27
CA GLU A 104 -2.40 8.56 -6.01
C GLU A 104 -2.21 8.31 -7.51
N ALA A 105 -1.17 8.91 -8.12
CA ALA A 105 -0.97 8.92 -9.56
C ALA A 105 -0.05 7.79 -10.07
N LEU A 106 0.97 7.43 -9.30
CA LEU A 106 2.00 6.47 -9.71
C LEU A 106 2.52 5.62 -8.57
N VAL A 107 3.22 4.56 -8.92
CA VAL A 107 4.01 3.75 -7.99
C VAL A 107 5.48 4.11 -8.15
N SER A 108 6.14 4.48 -7.06
CA SER A 108 7.58 4.71 -7.00
C SER A 108 8.27 3.49 -6.37
N ILE A 109 9.38 3.06 -6.96
CA ILE A 109 10.22 1.97 -6.45
C ILE A 109 11.66 2.44 -6.40
N ASP A 110 12.27 2.42 -5.23
CA ASP A 110 13.65 2.83 -4.99
C ASP A 110 14.54 1.64 -4.59
N VAL A 111 15.78 1.60 -5.08
CA VAL A 111 16.74 0.50 -4.84
C VAL A 111 17.89 0.97 -3.95
N ASN A 112 17.92 0.47 -2.72
CA ASN A 112 18.95 0.80 -1.74
C ASN A 112 20.01 -0.31 -1.64
N THR A 113 21.29 0.05 -1.69
CA THR A 113 22.45 -0.88 -1.66
C THR A 113 22.75 -1.55 -0.31
N GLY A 114 22.01 -1.21 0.76
CA GLY A 114 22.28 -1.73 2.10
C GLY A 114 23.67 -1.34 2.64
N LYS A 115 24.18 -2.09 3.63
CA LYS A 115 25.46 -1.79 4.32
C LYS A 115 26.72 -2.24 3.55
N THR A 116 26.59 -2.84 2.37
CA THR A 116 27.74 -3.36 1.62
C THR A 116 28.46 -2.24 0.88
N ARG A 117 29.25 -1.45 1.62
CA ARG A 117 30.07 -0.35 1.07
C ARG A 117 31.53 -0.78 0.96
N GLY A 118 32.10 -0.61 -0.23
CA GLY A 118 33.53 -0.35 -0.41
C GLY A 118 34.38 -1.57 -0.77
N GLY A 119 34.58 -1.77 -2.08
CA GLY A 119 35.63 -2.61 -2.64
C GLY A 119 36.01 -2.09 -4.03
N LYS A 120 37.13 -2.57 -4.60
CA LYS A 120 37.60 -2.20 -5.96
C LYS A 120 36.59 -2.50 -7.08
N ASP A 121 35.53 -3.27 -6.79
CA ASP A 121 34.54 -3.76 -7.74
C ASP A 121 33.13 -3.14 -7.52
N HIS A 122 33.11 -1.83 -7.22
CA HIS A 122 31.90 -1.11 -6.86
C HIS A 122 30.86 -1.09 -8.01
N ASP A 123 31.31 -0.83 -9.25
CA ASP A 123 30.44 -0.76 -10.41
C ASP A 123 29.80 -2.13 -10.76
N ASP A 124 30.56 -3.23 -10.63
CA ASP A 124 30.00 -4.58 -10.82
C ASP A 124 29.00 -4.95 -9.72
N THR A 125 29.26 -4.53 -8.49
CA THR A 125 28.33 -4.73 -7.37
C THR A 125 27.02 -3.98 -7.60
N ILE A 126 27.08 -2.74 -8.07
CA ILE A 126 25.89 -1.95 -8.44
C ILE A 126 25.11 -2.68 -9.54
N ARG A 127 25.78 -3.09 -10.61
CA ARG A 127 25.13 -3.81 -11.72
C ARG A 127 24.44 -5.08 -11.24
N LYS A 128 25.12 -5.92 -10.46
CA LYS A 128 24.54 -7.15 -9.91
C LYS A 128 23.33 -6.87 -9.03
N THR A 129 23.41 -5.83 -8.20
CA THR A 129 22.30 -5.40 -7.33
C THR A 129 21.09 -4.94 -8.15
N ASN A 130 21.29 -4.13 -9.19
CA ASN A 130 20.21 -3.68 -10.06
C ASN A 130 19.60 -4.82 -10.88
N LEU A 131 20.38 -5.81 -11.32
CA LEU A 131 19.87 -7.01 -12.00
C LEU A 131 18.99 -7.85 -11.07
N GLU A 132 19.41 -8.02 -9.81
CA GLU A 132 18.61 -8.68 -8.79
C GLU A 132 17.33 -7.88 -8.47
N ALA A 133 17.46 -6.57 -8.33
CA ALA A 133 16.33 -5.66 -8.12
C ALA A 133 15.32 -5.77 -9.27
N ALA A 134 15.77 -5.81 -10.53
CA ALA A 134 14.88 -5.97 -11.68
C ALA A 134 14.05 -7.26 -11.61
N GLU A 135 14.66 -8.39 -11.24
CA GLU A 135 13.94 -9.65 -11.05
C GLU A 135 12.88 -9.55 -9.95
N GLU A 136 13.27 -8.99 -8.80
CA GLU A 136 12.41 -8.90 -7.63
C GLU A 136 11.28 -7.88 -7.85
N ILE A 137 11.55 -6.74 -8.50
CA ILE A 137 10.52 -5.76 -8.84
C ILE A 137 9.46 -6.40 -9.74
N ALA A 138 9.86 -7.08 -10.82
CA ALA A 138 8.91 -7.76 -11.70
C ALA A 138 8.06 -8.80 -10.95
N ARG A 139 8.65 -9.49 -9.96
CA ARG A 139 7.92 -10.40 -9.06
C ARG A 139 6.92 -9.65 -8.18
N GLN A 140 7.32 -8.54 -7.55
CA GLN A 140 6.48 -7.73 -6.68
C GLN A 140 5.32 -7.06 -7.43
N LEU A 141 5.51 -6.63 -8.69
CA LEU A 141 4.44 -6.09 -9.53
C LEU A 141 3.28 -7.08 -9.66
N ARG A 142 3.59 -8.36 -9.87
CA ARG A 142 2.59 -9.44 -9.95
C ARG A 142 1.98 -9.75 -8.59
N LEU A 143 2.83 -9.93 -7.57
CA LEU A 143 2.37 -10.32 -6.24
C LEU A 143 1.48 -9.28 -5.59
N ARG A 144 1.78 -7.99 -5.75
CA ARG A 144 0.98 -6.89 -5.18
C ARG A 144 -0.12 -6.38 -6.11
N ASN A 145 -0.16 -6.92 -7.33
CA ASN A 145 -1.01 -6.44 -8.42
C ASN A 145 -0.87 -4.92 -8.66
N LEU A 146 0.37 -4.41 -8.73
CA LEU A 146 0.61 -2.98 -8.98
C LEU A 146 0.33 -2.66 -10.44
N GLY A 147 -0.39 -1.57 -10.71
CA GLY A 147 -0.71 -1.15 -12.07
C GLY A 147 -0.89 0.36 -12.18
N GLY A 148 -0.96 0.83 -13.42
CA GLY A 148 -0.85 2.25 -13.77
C GLY A 148 0.58 2.62 -14.13
N LEU A 149 0.94 3.88 -13.89
CA LEU A 149 2.30 4.39 -14.08
C LEU A 149 3.19 3.90 -12.93
N ILE A 150 4.34 3.33 -13.27
CA ILE A 150 5.35 2.86 -12.33
C ILE A 150 6.69 3.48 -12.72
N VAL A 151 7.38 4.04 -11.74
CA VAL A 151 8.71 4.65 -11.88
C VAL A 151 9.67 3.91 -10.97
N ILE A 152 10.79 3.45 -11.53
CA ILE A 152 11.82 2.70 -10.83
C ILE A 152 13.10 3.51 -10.82
N ASP A 153 13.61 3.81 -9.63
CA ASP A 153 14.90 4.46 -9.38
C ASP A 153 15.93 3.38 -9.06
N PHE A 154 16.69 2.98 -10.09
CA PHE A 154 17.81 2.05 -9.92
C PHE A 154 19.03 2.80 -9.40
N ILE A 155 19.95 2.08 -8.77
CA ILE A 155 21.21 2.67 -8.34
C ILE A 155 21.98 3.20 -9.55
N ASP A 156 22.51 4.42 -9.45
CA ASP A 156 23.23 5.09 -10.54
C ASP A 156 24.31 4.21 -11.18
N MET A 157 24.20 4.03 -12.50
CA MET A 157 25.18 3.31 -13.32
C MET A 157 25.82 4.27 -14.32
N ARG A 158 27.16 4.36 -14.31
CA ARG A 158 27.92 5.19 -15.27
C ARG A 158 27.94 4.60 -16.69
N SER A 159 27.89 3.28 -16.78
CA SER A 159 27.99 2.53 -18.01
C SER A 159 26.63 2.34 -18.67
N ARG A 160 26.46 2.88 -19.89
CA ARG A 160 25.25 2.65 -20.72
C ARG A 160 25.03 1.18 -21.03
N ARG A 161 26.11 0.38 -21.09
CA ARG A 161 26.01 -1.06 -21.30
C ARG A 161 25.32 -1.75 -20.12
N ASP A 162 25.64 -1.32 -18.91
CA ASP A 162 25.04 -1.90 -17.70
C ASP A 162 23.59 -1.44 -17.52
N GLN A 163 23.29 -0.18 -17.84
CA GLN A 163 21.90 0.32 -17.93
C GLN A 163 21.06 -0.51 -18.92
N ALA A 164 21.59 -0.76 -20.12
CA ALA A 164 20.92 -1.59 -21.11
C ALA A 164 20.72 -3.04 -20.64
N ALA A 165 21.71 -3.61 -19.95
CA ALA A 165 21.61 -4.96 -19.40
C ALA A 165 20.50 -5.07 -18.33
N VAL A 166 20.38 -4.09 -17.44
CA VAL A 166 19.30 -4.03 -16.43
C VAL A 166 17.94 -3.88 -17.11
N TYR A 167 17.82 -3.00 -18.11
CA TYR A 167 16.58 -2.82 -18.87
C TYR A 167 16.14 -4.11 -19.59
N GLU A 168 17.03 -4.78 -20.32
CA GLU A 168 16.70 -6.03 -21.02
C GLU A 168 16.34 -7.14 -20.04
N LYS A 169 17.08 -7.25 -18.91
CA LYS A 169 16.75 -8.20 -17.85
C LYS A 169 15.35 -7.95 -17.28
N PHE A 170 15.00 -6.68 -17.02
CA PHE A 170 13.69 -6.32 -16.51
C PHE A 170 12.59 -6.70 -17.51
N LYS A 171 12.78 -6.37 -18.80
CA LYS A 171 11.86 -6.73 -19.89
C LYS A 171 11.68 -8.26 -20.01
N ASP A 172 12.74 -9.03 -19.86
CA ASP A 172 12.69 -10.49 -19.83
C ASP A 172 11.82 -11.01 -18.68
N CYS A 173 11.98 -10.44 -17.48
CA CYS A 173 11.21 -10.80 -16.29
C CYS A 173 9.72 -10.43 -16.39
N LEU A 174 9.38 -9.37 -17.15
CA LEU A 174 8.00 -8.96 -17.42
C LEU A 174 7.27 -9.88 -18.42
N ARG A 175 7.97 -10.70 -19.22
CA ARG A 175 7.30 -11.64 -20.15
C ARG A 175 6.42 -12.67 -19.45
N ARG A 176 6.68 -12.95 -18.17
CA ARG A 176 5.88 -13.84 -17.32
C ARG A 176 4.63 -13.16 -16.75
N ASP A 177 4.48 -11.85 -16.94
CA ASP A 177 3.31 -11.11 -16.50
C ASP A 177 2.18 -11.25 -17.51
N ARG A 178 0.97 -11.48 -17.02
CA ARG A 178 -0.24 -11.57 -17.86
C ARG A 178 -0.82 -10.19 -18.16
N ALA A 179 -0.57 -9.21 -17.29
CA ALA A 179 -1.01 -7.84 -17.52
C ALA A 179 -0.18 -7.23 -18.65
N ARG A 180 -0.82 -6.46 -19.53
CA ARG A 180 -0.09 -5.76 -20.59
C ARG A 180 0.86 -4.73 -19.96
N THR A 181 2.15 -4.84 -20.29
CA THR A 181 3.19 -3.92 -19.84
C THR A 181 3.78 -3.16 -21.02
N HIS A 182 4.13 -1.89 -20.79
CA HIS A 182 4.93 -1.10 -21.70
C HIS A 182 6.04 -0.39 -20.91
N THR A 183 7.28 -0.62 -21.29
CA THR A 183 8.46 -0.20 -20.53
C THR A 183 9.36 0.64 -21.42
N LEU A 184 9.85 1.76 -20.91
CA LEU A 184 10.84 2.59 -21.59
C LEU A 184 12.26 2.25 -21.09
N PRO A 185 13.31 2.50 -21.89
CA PRO A 185 14.69 2.44 -21.40
C PRO A 185 14.92 3.41 -20.24
N ILE A 186 15.98 3.17 -19.47
CA ILE A 186 16.41 4.08 -18.39
C ILE A 186 16.66 5.47 -19.00
N SER A 187 15.98 6.46 -18.43
CA SER A 187 16.03 7.86 -18.86
C SER A 187 17.37 8.52 -18.53
N ALA A 188 17.60 9.72 -19.06
CA ALA A 188 18.77 10.52 -18.71
C ALA A 188 18.82 10.92 -17.22
N LEU A 189 17.68 10.85 -16.52
CA LEU A 189 17.58 11.09 -15.07
C LEU A 189 17.84 9.84 -14.23
N GLY A 190 18.18 8.69 -14.84
CA GLY A 190 18.41 7.43 -14.13
C GLY A 190 17.15 6.61 -13.83
N LEU A 191 15.97 7.14 -14.17
CA LEU A 191 14.68 6.49 -13.90
C LEU A 191 14.24 5.58 -15.04
N LEU A 192 13.70 4.41 -14.71
CA LEU A 192 12.97 3.55 -15.63
C LEU A 192 11.47 3.77 -15.46
N GLU A 193 10.79 4.13 -16.55
CA GLU A 193 9.35 4.40 -16.58
C GLU A 193 8.61 3.26 -17.28
N MET A 194 7.50 2.83 -16.68
CA MET A 194 6.64 1.82 -17.30
C MET A 194 5.16 2.03 -17.00
N THR A 195 4.32 1.44 -17.83
CA THR A 195 2.90 1.27 -17.55
C THR A 195 2.57 -0.21 -17.48
N ARG A 196 1.73 -0.57 -16.51
CA ARG A 196 1.17 -1.93 -16.38
C ARG A 196 -0.34 -1.84 -16.28
N GLN A 197 -1.06 -2.59 -17.10
CA GLN A 197 -2.52 -2.59 -17.11
C GLN A 197 -3.09 -2.93 -15.73
N ARG A 198 -4.04 -2.12 -15.25
CA ARG A 198 -4.80 -2.41 -14.02
C ARG A 198 -5.90 -3.42 -14.33
N VAL A 199 -5.73 -4.65 -13.86
CA VAL A 199 -6.75 -5.71 -13.98
C VAL A 199 -7.70 -5.67 -12.78
N GLN A 200 -7.16 -5.42 -11.59
CA GLN A 200 -7.87 -5.29 -10.31
C GLN A 200 -7.17 -4.22 -9.46
N GLU A 201 -7.77 -3.87 -8.32
CA GLU A 201 -7.10 -3.02 -7.32
C GLU A 201 -5.81 -3.67 -6.80
N SER A 202 -4.86 -2.85 -6.33
CA SER A 202 -3.67 -3.38 -5.67
C SER A 202 -4.07 -4.06 -4.36
N ILE A 203 -3.30 -5.08 -3.96
CA ILE A 203 -3.59 -5.82 -2.71
C ILE A 203 -3.64 -4.87 -1.51
N ARG A 204 -2.79 -3.85 -1.50
CA ARG A 204 -2.76 -2.86 -0.42
C ARG A 204 -4.10 -2.12 -0.29
N ARG A 205 -4.74 -1.73 -1.40
CA ARG A 205 -6.04 -1.05 -1.37
C ARG A 205 -7.18 -1.99 -0.97
N SER A 206 -7.07 -3.28 -1.30
CA SER A 206 -8.08 -4.27 -0.95
C SER A 206 -8.00 -4.73 0.51
N VAL A 207 -6.81 -4.73 1.12
CA VAL A 207 -6.58 -5.24 2.49
C VAL A 207 -6.54 -4.12 3.53
N TYR A 208 -6.09 -2.92 3.17
CA TYR A 208 -5.96 -1.80 4.10
C TYR A 208 -6.97 -0.70 3.82
N MET A 209 -7.42 -0.06 4.89
CA MET A 209 -8.16 1.20 4.81
C MET A 209 -7.23 2.40 5.02
N GLU A 210 -7.67 3.56 4.56
CA GLU A 210 -6.95 4.81 4.78
C GLU A 210 -6.84 5.12 6.28
N CYS A 211 -5.69 5.66 6.70
CA CYS A 211 -5.48 6.00 8.11
C CYS A 211 -6.45 7.13 8.52
N PRO A 212 -7.31 6.92 9.54
CA PRO A 212 -8.32 7.90 9.93
C PRO A 212 -7.70 9.19 10.49
N SER A 213 -6.50 9.11 11.06
CA SER A 213 -5.82 10.25 11.68
C SER A 213 -5.13 11.15 10.67
N CYS A 214 -4.36 10.59 9.73
CA CYS A 214 -3.59 11.39 8.78
C CYS A 214 -4.22 11.45 7.38
N ARG A 215 -5.28 10.67 7.11
CA ARG A 215 -5.96 10.58 5.79
C ARG A 215 -4.95 10.41 4.67
N GLY A 216 -4.15 9.35 4.79
CA GLY A 216 -3.16 8.99 3.77
C GLY A 216 -1.87 9.83 3.76
N LYS A 217 -1.78 10.96 4.48
CA LYS A 217 -0.58 11.82 4.50
C LYS A 217 0.69 11.13 5.01
N GLY A 218 0.55 10.08 5.82
CA GLY A 218 1.69 9.38 6.47
C GLY A 218 2.39 10.18 7.58
N MET A 219 1.93 11.39 7.85
CA MET A 219 2.44 12.30 8.87
C MET A 219 1.29 13.09 9.47
N VAL A 220 1.47 13.55 10.70
CA VAL A 220 0.54 14.46 11.40
C VAL A 220 1.30 15.70 11.85
N LYS A 221 0.62 16.83 11.98
CA LYS A 221 1.22 18.07 12.50
C LYS A 221 1.85 17.83 13.87
N SER A 222 2.99 18.48 14.11
CA SER A 222 3.68 18.41 15.41
C SER A 222 2.86 19.11 16.50
N TYR A 223 3.11 18.77 17.76
CA TYR A 223 2.45 19.44 18.90
C TYR A 223 2.71 20.94 18.92
N GLU A 224 3.90 21.38 18.51
CA GLU A 224 4.24 22.79 18.35
C GLU A 224 3.37 23.47 17.28
N THR A 225 3.25 22.86 16.10
CA THR A 225 2.40 23.40 15.02
C THR A 225 0.94 23.48 15.47
N MET A 226 0.44 22.44 16.14
CA MET A 226 -0.91 22.42 16.68
C MET A 226 -1.13 23.50 17.75
N SER A 227 -0.16 23.72 18.65
CA SER A 227 -0.22 24.78 19.65
C SER A 227 -0.40 26.16 19.01
N VAL A 228 0.43 26.48 18.00
CA VAL A 228 0.34 27.75 17.27
C VAL A 228 -1.00 27.91 16.56
N GLU A 229 -1.51 26.85 15.92
CA GLU A 229 -2.82 26.87 15.25
C GLU A 229 -3.97 27.10 16.23
N ILE A 230 -3.95 26.42 17.38
CA ILE A 230 -4.96 26.59 18.43
C ILE A 230 -4.95 28.04 18.96
N GLN A 231 -3.78 28.62 19.22
CA GLN A 231 -3.66 30.01 19.70
C GLN A 231 -4.20 31.03 18.68
N ARG A 232 -3.92 30.80 17.38
CA ARG A 232 -4.47 31.61 16.29
C ARG A 232 -5.98 31.47 16.19
N GLU A 233 -6.49 30.25 16.36
CA GLU A 233 -7.92 29.97 16.27
C GLU A 233 -8.70 30.54 17.45
N ILE A 234 -8.17 30.44 18.67
CA ILE A 234 -8.72 31.14 19.85
C ILE A 234 -8.83 32.65 19.57
N SER A 235 -7.75 33.25 19.04
CA SER A 235 -7.75 34.68 18.69
C SER A 235 -8.78 35.02 17.60
N ARG A 236 -9.05 34.10 16.67
CA ARG A 236 -10.05 34.28 15.60
C ARG A 236 -11.47 34.18 16.16
N VAL A 237 -11.75 33.15 16.96
CA VAL A 237 -13.05 32.88 17.56
C VAL A 237 -13.48 34.02 18.49
N LEU A 238 -12.61 34.47 19.40
CA LEU A 238 -12.95 35.56 20.33
C LEU A 238 -13.16 36.91 19.62
N ARG A 239 -12.49 37.14 18.49
CA ARG A 239 -12.75 38.33 17.66
C ARG A 239 -14.09 38.25 16.92
N LYS A 240 -14.53 37.04 16.55
CA LYS A 240 -15.79 36.79 15.84
C LYS A 240 -17.00 36.84 16.80
N HIS A 241 -16.81 36.39 18.03
CA HIS A 241 -17.84 36.31 19.08
C HIS A 241 -17.45 37.19 20.27
N PRO A 242 -17.51 38.54 20.14
CA PRO A 242 -17.06 39.49 21.17
C PRO A 242 -17.86 39.41 22.48
N GLU A 243 -19.05 38.81 22.46
CA GLU A 243 -19.87 38.53 23.65
C GLU A 243 -19.32 37.37 24.49
N VAL A 244 -18.51 36.48 23.90
CA VAL A 244 -17.98 35.29 24.57
C VAL A 244 -16.61 35.60 25.16
N HIS A 245 -16.53 35.56 26.48
CA HIS A 245 -15.30 35.83 27.22
C HIS A 245 -14.71 34.56 27.86
N GLU A 246 -15.48 33.48 27.95
CA GLU A 246 -15.03 32.21 28.52
C GLU A 246 -15.16 31.10 27.48
N ILE A 247 -14.03 30.48 27.15
CA ILE A 247 -13.97 29.38 26.18
C ILE A 247 -13.35 28.13 26.78
N LYS A 248 -13.74 27.00 26.20
CA LYS A 248 -13.24 25.67 26.54
C LYS A 248 -12.65 25.03 25.30
N VAL A 249 -11.37 24.70 25.38
CA VAL A 249 -10.59 24.15 24.27
C VAL A 249 -10.33 22.68 24.54
N VAL A 250 -10.89 21.81 23.69
CA VAL A 250 -10.74 20.36 23.78
C VAL A 250 -9.68 19.90 22.78
N VAL A 251 -8.61 19.28 23.27
CA VAL A 251 -7.42 18.92 22.48
C VAL A 251 -6.88 17.53 22.85
N HIS A 252 -6.04 16.97 21.99
CA HIS A 252 -5.25 15.78 22.30
C HIS A 252 -4.30 16.03 23.50
N PRO A 253 -4.10 15.04 24.42
CA PRO A 253 -3.26 15.21 25.61
C PRO A 253 -1.84 15.71 25.34
N GLY A 254 -1.20 15.24 24.28
CA GLY A 254 0.15 15.68 23.89
C GLY A 254 0.22 17.16 23.49
N VAL A 255 -0.84 17.68 22.87
CA VAL A 255 -0.94 19.11 22.52
C VAL A 255 -1.15 19.95 23.79
N LEU A 256 -2.00 19.48 24.72
CA LEU A 256 -2.19 20.17 25.99
C LEU A 256 -0.90 20.23 26.82
N HIS A 257 -0.13 19.14 26.84
CA HIS A 257 1.16 19.13 27.51
C HIS A 257 2.04 20.27 26.98
N ARG A 258 2.27 20.31 25.66
CA ARG A 258 3.04 21.35 24.99
C ARG A 258 2.56 22.77 25.32
N LEU A 259 1.24 22.98 25.27
CA LEU A 259 0.60 24.25 25.59
C LEU A 259 0.88 24.73 27.03
N ARG A 260 0.96 23.81 27.99
CA ARG A 260 1.15 24.13 29.42
C ARG A 260 2.62 24.17 29.86
N THR A 261 3.52 23.50 29.15
CA THR A 261 4.92 23.43 29.55
C THR A 261 5.79 24.44 28.81
N GLU A 262 5.73 24.47 27.48
CA GLU A 262 6.61 25.34 26.70
C GLU A 262 5.94 26.63 26.24
N ASP A 263 4.61 26.62 26.06
CA ASP A 263 3.88 27.77 25.51
C ASP A 263 2.99 28.49 26.56
N ASP A 264 3.23 28.26 27.85
CA ASP A 264 2.42 28.81 28.96
C ASP A 264 2.43 30.35 28.98
N GLU A 265 3.61 30.95 28.83
CA GLU A 265 3.75 32.41 28.77
C GLU A 265 2.95 33.02 27.61
N LEU A 266 2.99 32.36 26.44
CA LEU A 266 2.24 32.78 25.25
C LEU A 266 0.73 32.68 25.48
N LEU A 267 0.26 31.67 26.21
CA LEU A 267 -1.15 31.55 26.57
C LEU A 267 -1.60 32.65 27.53
N VAL A 268 -0.78 33.00 28.52
CA VAL A 268 -1.07 34.11 29.44
C VAL A 268 -1.14 35.43 28.69
N GLU A 269 -0.21 35.68 27.77
CA GLU A 269 -0.24 36.86 26.90
C GLU A 269 -1.50 36.89 26.02
N LEU A 270 -1.88 35.74 25.46
CA LEU A 270 -3.07 35.62 24.64
C LEU A 270 -4.36 35.89 25.44
N GLN A 271 -4.47 35.36 26.67
CA GLN A 271 -5.59 35.64 27.56
C GLN A 271 -5.72 37.14 27.85
N ARG A 272 -4.59 37.81 28.16
CA ARG A 272 -4.58 39.26 28.40
C ARG A 272 -5.00 40.05 27.16
N ARG A 273 -4.46 39.70 25.99
CA ARG A 273 -4.74 40.41 24.74
C ARG A 273 -6.20 40.25 24.28
N CYS A 274 -6.77 39.08 24.47
CA CYS A 274 -8.14 38.78 24.04
C CYS A 274 -9.19 39.04 25.14
N ALA A 275 -8.78 39.47 26.34
CA ALA A 275 -9.64 39.65 27.51
C ALA A 275 -10.56 38.43 27.79
N GLY A 276 -10.06 37.22 27.51
CA GLY A 276 -10.82 35.98 27.62
C GLY A 276 -10.17 34.97 28.56
N GLN A 277 -11.00 34.17 29.24
CA GLN A 277 -10.57 33.05 30.07
C GLN A 277 -10.63 31.74 29.28
N PHE A 278 -9.53 30.98 29.30
CA PHE A 278 -9.41 29.73 28.55
C PHE A 278 -9.33 28.55 29.51
N SER A 279 -10.27 27.63 29.39
CA SER A 279 -10.20 26.32 30.03
C SER A 279 -9.77 25.27 28.99
N PHE A 280 -8.90 24.35 29.38
CA PHE A 280 -8.45 23.29 28.50
C PHE A 280 -8.89 21.93 29.02
N LYS A 281 -9.45 21.11 28.14
CA LYS A 281 -9.85 19.73 28.41
C LYS A 281 -9.14 18.79 27.44
N THR A 282 -8.74 17.62 27.91
CA THR A 282 -8.20 16.58 27.04
C THR A 282 -9.28 15.65 26.52
N ASP A 283 -9.13 15.22 25.27
CA ASP A 283 -9.84 14.08 24.71
C ASP A 283 -8.81 13.03 24.24
N PRO A 284 -8.61 11.93 25.00
CA PRO A 284 -7.67 10.87 24.63
C PRO A 284 -8.04 10.15 23.33
N GLY A 285 -9.29 10.22 22.87
CA GLY A 285 -9.75 9.60 21.63
C GLY A 285 -9.64 10.50 20.41
N ALA A 286 -9.32 11.80 20.59
CA ALA A 286 -9.20 12.73 19.49
C ALA A 286 -7.90 12.52 18.70
N ASN A 287 -7.94 12.76 17.38
CA ASN A 287 -6.71 12.82 16.60
C ASN A 287 -5.87 14.04 17.02
N ILE A 288 -4.56 13.97 16.82
CA ILE A 288 -3.63 15.06 17.17
C ILE A 288 -4.00 16.38 16.46
N GLU A 289 -4.48 16.29 15.22
CA GLU A 289 -4.88 17.46 14.41
C GLU A 289 -6.28 17.98 14.74
N ASP A 290 -7.06 17.24 15.54
CA ASP A 290 -8.43 17.62 15.88
C ASP A 290 -8.46 18.40 17.20
N PHE A 291 -9.12 19.56 17.19
CA PHE A 291 -9.45 20.30 18.39
C PHE A 291 -10.80 20.99 18.25
N LYS A 292 -11.42 21.31 19.38
CA LYS A 292 -12.71 22.01 19.43
C LYS A 292 -12.61 23.20 20.37
N ILE A 293 -13.14 24.35 19.94
CA ILE A 293 -13.32 25.52 20.80
C ILE A 293 -14.80 25.61 21.08
N LEU A 294 -15.17 25.55 22.35
CA LEU A 294 -16.55 25.56 22.83
C LEU A 294 -16.77 26.80 23.70
N ASN A 295 -18.00 27.30 23.73
CA ASN A 295 -18.41 28.27 24.73
C ASN A 295 -18.43 27.58 26.10
N ALA A 296 -17.76 28.14 27.11
CA ALA A 296 -17.65 27.50 28.42
C ALA A 296 -18.99 27.36 29.15
N ALA A 297 -19.95 28.26 28.88
CA ALA A 297 -21.26 28.28 29.54
C ALA A 297 -22.28 27.35 28.86
N THR A 298 -22.27 27.26 27.53
CA THR A 298 -23.27 26.49 26.76
C THR A 298 -22.76 25.17 26.23
N ASP A 299 -21.45 24.90 26.31
CA ASP A 299 -20.77 23.75 25.70
C ASP A 299 -21.02 23.61 24.18
N GLN A 300 -21.51 24.67 23.52
CA GLN A 300 -21.74 24.71 22.09
C GLN A 300 -20.44 25.03 21.34
N PRO A 301 -20.19 24.40 20.17
CA PRO A 301 -19.05 24.73 19.32
C PRO A 301 -19.07 26.19 18.86
N LEU A 302 -17.92 26.84 18.97
CA LEU A 302 -17.69 28.18 18.43
C LEU A 302 -16.87 28.05 17.14
N GLU A 303 -17.52 28.22 16.00
CA GLU A 303 -16.91 28.28 14.67
C GLU A 303 -16.53 29.71 14.27
#